data_AF-A0A9X2UNM5-F1
#
_entry.id   AF-A0A9X2UNM5-F1
#
_cell.length_a   1.000
_cell.length_b   1.000
_cell.length_c   1.000
_cell.angle_alpha   90.00
_cell.angle_beta   90.00
_cell.angle_gamma   90.00
#
_symmetry.space_group_name_H-M   'P 1'
#
loop_
_entity.id
_entity.type
_entity.pdbx_description
1 polymer ?
#
loop_
_entity_poly.entity_id
_entity_poly.type
_entity_poly.pdbx_seq_one_letter_code
_entity_poly.pdbx_strand_id
1 'polypeptide(L)'
;MGTVFAPLVEEALSMIDSEKTRGKASRITDSMPTCVAKKDSDLHRRRLPPIGSLQSATALRSVPPFTAWELHLVAGRRSEQLPVPEWAGLTPGSENDLRALRRVLSTIEGGVLCEDMAYCDGPLKKRLAEDQDLDLLTPAREGEGTENPPSGR
;
A
#
# COMPACT_ATOMS: atom_id res chain seq x y z
N MET A 1 19.54 14.45 -14.35
CA MET A 1 18.29 13.98 -15.00
C MET A 1 18.25 12.47 -14.82
N GLY A 2 17.48 12.00 -13.84
CA GLY A 2 17.50 10.60 -13.38
C GLY A 2 16.55 9.74 -14.19
N THR A 3 17.01 9.22 -15.32
CA THR A 3 16.34 8.17 -16.09
C THR A 3 16.78 6.81 -15.56
N VAL A 4 16.12 6.29 -14.54
CA VAL A 4 16.45 4.92 -14.05
C VAL A 4 15.22 3.99 -13.99
N PHE A 5 14.01 4.44 -14.30
CA PHE A 5 12.83 3.58 -14.12
C PHE A 5 11.73 3.67 -15.18
N ALA A 6 11.85 4.49 -16.23
CA ALA A 6 10.74 4.66 -17.19
C ALA A 6 10.25 3.33 -17.81
N PRO A 7 11.12 2.41 -18.30
CA PRO A 7 10.64 1.15 -18.89
C PRO A 7 9.98 0.24 -17.86
N LEU A 8 10.49 0.23 -16.62
CA LEU A 8 9.99 -0.64 -15.55
C LEU A 8 8.66 -0.13 -14.99
N VAL A 9 8.52 1.18 -14.91
CA VAL A 9 7.27 1.85 -14.54
C VAL A 9 6.23 1.66 -15.63
N GLU A 10 6.60 1.82 -16.91
CA GLU A 10 5.67 1.56 -18.02
C GLU A 10 5.23 0.10 -18.08
N GLU A 11 6.15 -0.85 -17.86
CA GLU A 11 5.80 -2.28 -17.79
C GLU A 11 4.87 -2.58 -16.61
N ALA A 12 5.15 -2.03 -15.42
CA ALA A 12 4.28 -2.18 -14.26
C ALA A 12 2.89 -1.56 -14.50
N LEU A 13 2.84 -0.38 -15.13
CA LEU A 13 1.59 0.27 -15.53
C LEU A 13 0.83 -0.57 -16.57
N SER A 14 1.52 -1.19 -17.52
CA SER A 14 0.95 -2.09 -18.53
C SER A 14 0.33 -3.35 -17.90
N MET A 15 0.97 -3.94 -16.89
CA MET A 15 0.39 -5.06 -16.13
C MET A 15 -0.88 -4.64 -15.36
N ILE A 16 -0.87 -3.42 -14.81
CA ILE A 16 -2.03 -2.83 -14.10
C ILE A 16 -3.15 -2.43 -15.08
N ASP A 17 -2.85 -2.10 -16.33
CA ASP A 17 -3.81 -1.79 -17.41
C ASP A 17 -4.12 -3.01 -18.31
N SER A 18 -3.80 -4.23 -17.86
CA SER A 18 -4.06 -5.47 -18.58
C SER A 18 -5.56 -5.74 -18.78
N GLU A 19 -5.90 -6.64 -19.71
CA GLU A 19 -7.29 -7.06 -19.94
C GLU A 19 -8.01 -7.55 -18.68
N LYS A 20 -7.29 -8.07 -17.68
CA LYS A 20 -7.87 -8.55 -16.41
C LYS A 20 -8.39 -7.42 -15.52
N THR A 21 -7.82 -6.23 -15.62
CA THR A 21 -8.14 -5.05 -14.80
C THR A 21 -8.93 -4.00 -15.59
N ARG A 22 -8.95 -4.12 -16.93
CA ARG A 22 -9.58 -3.16 -17.83
C ARG A 22 -11.10 -3.05 -17.58
N GLY A 23 -11.54 -1.87 -17.18
CA GLY A 23 -12.95 -1.57 -16.86
C GLY A 23 -13.37 -1.88 -15.42
N LYS A 24 -12.46 -2.43 -14.59
CA LYS A 24 -12.66 -2.61 -13.15
C LYS A 24 -12.12 -1.41 -12.37
N ALA A 25 -12.69 -1.13 -11.21
CA ALA A 25 -12.10 -0.18 -10.27
C ALA A 25 -10.78 -0.75 -9.72
N SER A 26 -9.67 -0.09 -10.01
CA SER A 26 -8.34 -0.48 -9.51
C SER A 26 -7.97 0.39 -8.32
N ARG A 27 -7.64 -0.24 -7.19
CA ARG A 27 -7.21 0.42 -5.97
C ARG A 27 -5.80 -0.02 -5.60
N ILE A 28 -5.06 0.87 -4.95
CA ILE A 28 -3.72 0.63 -4.44
C ILE A 28 -3.76 0.88 -2.94
N THR A 29 -3.14 0.00 -2.18
CA THR A 29 -2.96 0.17 -0.75
C THR A 29 -1.49 0.32 -0.41
N ASP A 30 -1.21 1.21 0.54
CA ASP A 30 0.13 1.36 1.09
C ASP A 30 0.07 1.84 2.54
N SER A 31 1.14 1.57 3.28
CA SER A 31 1.30 1.98 4.67
C SER A 31 2.59 2.74 4.83
N MET A 32 2.51 3.88 5.52
CA MET A 32 3.68 4.73 5.75
C MET A 32 3.85 5.06 7.23
N PRO A 33 5.10 4.98 7.74
CA PRO A 33 5.39 5.35 9.10
C PRO A 33 5.15 6.86 9.29
N THR A 34 4.39 7.21 10.33
CA THR A 34 4.05 8.60 10.68
C THR A 34 4.17 8.82 12.18
N CYS A 35 4.04 10.06 12.63
CA CYS A 35 4.06 10.33 14.06
C CYS A 35 3.02 11.37 14.46
N VAL A 36 2.49 11.17 15.66
CA VAL A 36 1.52 12.07 16.28
C VAL A 36 2.17 12.66 17.51
N ALA A 37 2.11 13.98 17.61
CA ALA A 37 2.66 14.67 18.75
C ALA A 37 1.86 14.36 20.02
N LYS A 38 2.56 14.08 21.12
CA LYS A 38 1.91 13.96 22.44
C LYS A 38 1.39 15.35 22.83
N LYS A 39 0.23 15.37 23.47
CA LYS A 39 -0.45 16.59 23.92
C LYS A 39 0.44 17.29 24.95
N ASP A 40 1.27 18.22 24.47
CA ASP A 40 2.23 18.98 25.26
C ASP A 40 2.21 20.43 24.76
N SER A 41 2.13 21.39 25.68
CA SER A 41 1.87 22.82 25.39
C SER A 41 3.00 23.52 24.62
N ASP A 42 4.19 22.90 24.52
CA ASP A 42 5.38 23.45 23.87
C ASP A 42 5.64 22.92 22.44
N LEU A 43 4.66 22.23 21.85
CA LEU A 43 4.73 21.62 20.52
C LEU A 43 5.17 22.60 19.41
N HIS A 44 4.75 23.86 19.53
CA HIS A 44 5.05 24.92 18.56
C HIS A 44 6.54 25.32 18.50
N ARG A 45 7.35 24.90 19.49
CA ARG A 45 8.78 25.25 19.59
C ARG A 45 9.72 24.15 19.10
N ARG A 46 9.25 22.93 18.88
CA ARG A 46 10.12 21.80 18.53
C ARG A 46 10.07 21.51 17.03
N ARG A 47 11.26 21.54 16.41
CA ARG A 47 11.43 21.15 15.00
C ARG A 47 11.33 19.65 14.87
N LEU A 48 10.52 19.19 13.93
CA LEU A 48 10.57 17.81 13.46
C LEU A 48 11.97 17.52 12.89
N PRO A 49 12.49 16.29 13.05
CA PRO A 49 13.67 15.86 12.31
C PRO A 49 13.45 16.05 10.80
N PRO A 50 14.51 16.27 10.02
CA PRO A 50 14.40 16.45 8.58
C PRO A 50 13.68 15.26 7.93
N ILE A 51 12.79 15.56 6.97
CA ILE A 51 12.05 14.60 6.15
C ILE A 51 13.09 13.67 5.48
N GLY A 52 13.08 12.40 5.86
CA GLY A 52 14.04 11.38 5.38
C GLY A 52 14.87 10.70 6.47
N SER A 53 14.98 11.28 7.67
CA SER A 53 15.65 10.63 8.82
C SER A 53 14.79 9.58 9.52
N LEU A 54 13.52 9.45 9.12
CA LEU A 54 12.50 8.66 9.79
C LEU A 54 11.86 7.71 8.78
N GLN A 55 12.61 6.68 8.40
CA GLN A 55 12.22 5.71 7.37
C GLN A 55 11.40 4.54 7.92
N SER A 56 11.14 4.50 9.23
CA SER A 56 10.39 3.42 9.88
C SER A 56 9.68 3.90 11.14
N ALA A 57 8.61 3.19 11.52
CA ALA A 57 7.93 3.40 12.79
C ALA A 57 8.89 3.25 13.99
N THR A 58 9.88 2.35 13.88
CA THR A 58 10.94 2.17 14.87
C THR A 58 11.80 3.41 15.05
N ALA A 59 12.21 4.06 13.94
CA ALA A 59 12.96 5.31 14.01
C ALA A 59 12.14 6.44 14.65
N LEU A 60 10.83 6.48 14.40
CA LEU A 60 9.89 7.47 14.95
C LEU A 60 9.64 7.32 16.45
N ARG A 61 9.76 6.10 17.01
CA ARG A 61 9.58 5.86 18.45
C ARG A 61 10.58 6.62 19.32
N SER A 62 11.75 6.92 18.76
CA SER A 62 12.87 7.55 19.44
C SER A 62 12.82 9.07 19.46
N VAL A 63 11.76 9.69 18.88
CA VAL A 63 11.65 11.15 18.73
C VAL A 63 10.62 11.72 19.72
N PRO A 64 10.99 12.03 20.98
CA PRO A 64 10.10 12.77 21.87
C PRO A 64 9.89 14.21 21.38
N PRO A 65 8.68 14.79 21.51
CA PRO A 65 7.49 14.30 22.21
C PRO A 65 6.54 13.50 21.30
N PHE A 66 6.99 12.93 20.19
CA PHE A 66 6.13 12.23 19.25
C PHE A 66 5.92 10.77 19.64
N THR A 67 4.82 10.20 19.17
CA THR A 67 4.53 8.76 19.25
C THR A 67 4.53 8.23 17.82
N ALA A 68 5.09 7.03 17.60
CA ALA A 68 5.06 6.38 16.30
C ALA A 68 3.69 5.81 15.99
N TRP A 69 3.22 6.11 14.79
CA TRP A 69 1.97 5.65 14.19
C TRP A 69 2.26 5.17 12.77
N GLU A 70 1.28 4.55 12.17
CA GLU A 70 1.32 4.10 10.79
C GLU A 70 0.05 4.55 10.11
N LEU A 71 0.21 5.24 8.98
CA LEU A 71 -0.89 5.70 8.15
C LEU A 71 -1.08 4.68 7.04
N HIS A 72 -2.26 4.08 7.02
CA HIS A 72 -2.70 3.10 6.04
C HIS A 72 -3.64 3.82 5.06
N LEU A 73 -3.40 3.69 3.77
CA LEU A 73 -4.24 4.29 2.72
C LEU A 73 -4.74 3.21 1.77
N VAL A 74 -6.00 3.31 1.38
CA VAL A 74 -6.53 2.65 0.18
C VAL A 74 -6.95 3.76 -0.77
N ALA A 75 -6.37 3.78 -1.96
CA ALA A 75 -6.59 4.85 -2.93
C ALA A 75 -7.02 4.29 -4.29
N GLY A 76 -8.08 4.86 -4.85
CA GLY A 76 -8.51 4.58 -6.22
C GLY A 76 -7.50 5.12 -7.22
N ARG A 77 -7.03 4.26 -8.13
CA ARG A 77 -6.15 4.64 -9.24
C ARG A 77 -6.93 5.51 -10.22
N ARG A 78 -6.27 6.57 -10.70
CA ARG A 78 -6.74 7.38 -11.82
C ARG A 78 -5.62 7.41 -12.85
N SER A 79 -5.94 7.05 -14.10
CA SER A 79 -4.93 7.08 -15.16
C SER A 79 -4.35 8.49 -15.29
N GLU A 80 -3.02 8.56 -15.32
CA GLU A 80 -2.23 9.80 -15.43
C GLU A 80 -2.53 10.89 -14.37
N GLN A 81 -3.16 10.51 -13.25
CA GLN A 81 -3.49 11.42 -12.16
C GLN A 81 -3.09 10.83 -10.81
N LEU A 82 -2.94 11.70 -9.81
CA LEU A 82 -2.73 11.23 -8.44
C LEU A 82 -3.89 10.33 -8.00
N PRO A 83 -3.62 9.22 -7.29
CA PRO A 83 -4.66 8.41 -6.68
C PRO A 83 -5.55 9.25 -5.75
N VAL A 84 -6.83 8.89 -5.65
CA VAL A 84 -7.75 9.51 -4.68
C VAL A 84 -7.86 8.60 -3.48
N PRO A 85 -7.52 9.06 -2.26
CA PRO A 85 -7.77 8.27 -1.06
C PRO A 85 -9.27 7.99 -0.91
N GLU A 86 -9.62 6.70 -0.88
CA GLU A 86 -10.98 6.23 -0.57
C GLU A 86 -11.09 5.91 0.92
N TRP A 87 -9.99 5.41 1.50
CA TRP A 87 -9.88 5.16 2.91
C TRP A 87 -8.52 5.57 3.47
N ALA A 88 -8.53 6.05 4.71
CA ALA A 88 -7.34 6.35 5.48
C ALA A 88 -7.54 5.93 6.94
N GLY A 89 -6.52 5.32 7.53
CA GLY A 89 -6.55 4.99 8.95
C GLY A 89 -5.19 5.04 9.62
N LEU A 90 -5.24 5.26 10.93
CA LEU A 90 -4.06 5.38 11.77
C LEU A 90 -4.04 4.23 12.76
N THR A 91 -2.92 3.52 12.82
CA THR A 91 -2.66 2.50 13.85
C THR A 91 -1.38 2.83 14.61
N PRO A 92 -1.22 2.32 15.84
CA PRO A 92 0.09 2.35 16.48
C PRO A 92 1.13 1.70 15.57
N GLY A 93 2.34 2.27 15.46
CA GLY A 93 3.39 1.75 14.57
C GLY A 93 4.02 0.41 14.99
N SER A 94 3.33 -0.37 15.81
CA SER A 94 3.63 -1.79 16.10
C SER A 94 2.52 -2.72 15.61
N GLU A 95 1.43 -2.17 15.09
CA GLU A 95 0.37 -2.95 14.47
C GLU A 95 0.86 -3.43 13.12
N ASN A 96 0.56 -4.68 12.77
CA ASN A 96 0.92 -5.23 11.47
C ASN A 96 -0.04 -4.71 10.37
N ASP A 97 0.49 -4.38 9.20
CA ASP A 97 -0.26 -3.77 8.10
C ASP A 97 -1.44 -4.62 7.62
N LEU A 98 -1.24 -5.93 7.44
CA LEU A 98 -2.32 -6.84 7.04
C LEU A 98 -3.46 -6.84 8.07
N ARG A 99 -3.14 -6.72 9.36
CA ARG A 99 -4.14 -6.64 10.43
C ARG A 99 -4.87 -5.28 10.42
N ALA A 100 -4.18 -4.20 10.07
CA ALA A 100 -4.79 -2.89 9.91
C ALA A 100 -5.74 -2.88 8.71
N LEU A 101 -5.28 -3.35 7.55
CA LEU A 101 -6.05 -3.45 6.30
C LEU A 101 -7.30 -4.31 6.46
N ARG A 102 -7.21 -5.45 7.17
CA ARG A 102 -8.37 -6.33 7.44
C ARG A 102 -9.57 -5.62 8.09
N ARG A 103 -9.36 -4.47 8.75
CA ARG A 103 -10.44 -3.67 9.36
C ARG A 103 -11.32 -2.96 8.33
N VAL A 104 -10.84 -2.83 7.09
CA VAL A 104 -11.49 -2.02 6.05
C VAL A 104 -11.81 -2.83 4.81
N LEU A 105 -11.19 -4.00 4.64
CA LEU A 105 -11.44 -4.90 3.52
C LEU A 105 -12.91 -5.26 3.38
N SER A 106 -13.66 -5.41 4.47
CA SER A 106 -15.10 -5.73 4.40
C SER A 106 -15.97 -4.59 3.86
N THR A 107 -15.40 -3.39 3.70
CA THR A 107 -16.10 -2.23 3.11
C THR A 107 -15.70 -1.99 1.65
N ILE A 108 -14.75 -2.76 1.13
CA ILE A 108 -14.23 -2.64 -0.22
C ILE A 108 -14.77 -3.80 -1.03
N GLU A 109 -15.59 -3.50 -2.03
CA GLU A 109 -16.20 -4.49 -2.91
C GLU A 109 -15.87 -4.14 -4.36
N GLY A 110 -15.83 -5.18 -5.19
CA GLY A 110 -15.71 -5.07 -6.63
C GLY A 110 -14.33 -4.59 -7.10
N GLY A 111 -13.83 -5.21 -8.15
CA GLY A 111 -12.65 -4.74 -8.88
C GLY A 111 -11.35 -5.34 -8.36
N VAL A 112 -10.30 -4.51 -8.31
CA VAL A 112 -8.93 -4.99 -8.07
C VAL A 112 -8.27 -4.18 -6.97
N LEU A 113 -7.66 -4.88 -6.01
CA LEU A 113 -6.88 -4.30 -4.93
C LEU A 113 -5.41 -4.74 -5.07
N CYS A 114 -4.56 -3.77 -5.38
CA CYS A 114 -3.11 -3.97 -5.53
C CYS A 114 -2.41 -3.65 -4.21
N GLU A 115 -1.64 -4.62 -3.71
CA GLU A 115 -0.98 -4.58 -2.42
C GLU A 115 0.51 -4.94 -2.56
N ASP A 116 1.33 -4.55 -1.58
CA ASP A 116 2.71 -5.05 -1.48
C ASP A 116 2.75 -6.53 -1.07
N MET A 117 3.89 -7.20 -1.30
CA MET A 117 4.14 -8.58 -0.91
C MET A 117 3.94 -8.82 0.59
N ALA A 118 4.12 -7.80 1.44
CA ALA A 118 3.85 -7.87 2.88
C ALA A 118 2.39 -8.24 3.22
N TYR A 119 1.46 -8.03 2.28
CA TYR A 119 0.03 -8.31 2.44
C TYR A 119 -0.40 -9.63 1.79
N CYS A 120 0.54 -10.43 1.27
CA CYS A 120 0.23 -11.70 0.62
C CYS A 120 -0.38 -12.71 1.60
N ASP A 121 -1.68 -12.99 1.41
CA ASP A 121 -2.45 -13.94 2.20
C ASP A 121 -3.40 -14.73 1.27
N GLY A 122 -3.04 -15.98 0.99
CA GLY A 122 -3.79 -16.86 0.07
C GLY A 122 -5.25 -17.12 0.48
N PRO A 123 -5.53 -17.49 1.75
CA PRO A 123 -6.90 -17.60 2.26
C PRO A 123 -7.72 -16.31 2.11
N LEU A 124 -7.12 -15.16 2.44
CA LEU A 124 -7.78 -13.86 2.31
C LEU A 124 -8.10 -13.55 0.85
N LYS A 125 -7.15 -13.77 -0.06
CA LYS A 125 -7.35 -13.57 -1.50
C LYS A 125 -8.53 -14.37 -2.04
N LYS A 126 -8.64 -15.65 -1.68
CA LYS A 126 -9.77 -16.50 -2.10
C LYS A 126 -11.09 -15.96 -1.57
N ARG A 127 -11.15 -15.64 -0.28
CA ARG A 127 -12.35 -15.10 0.35
C ARG A 127 -12.81 -13.79 -0.27
N LEU A 128 -11.89 -12.85 -0.55
CA LEU A 128 -12.23 -11.57 -1.17
C LEU A 128 -12.77 -11.72 -2.59
N ALA A 129 -12.21 -12.67 -3.36
CA ALA A 129 -12.71 -12.97 -4.70
C ALA A 129 -14.10 -13.61 -4.67
N GLU A 130 -14.35 -14.55 -3.75
CA GLU A 130 -15.62 -15.27 -3.63
C GLU A 130 -16.74 -14.42 -3.02
N ASP A 131 -16.45 -13.69 -1.94
CA ASP A 131 -17.48 -12.99 -1.15
C ASP A 131 -17.72 -11.54 -1.61
N GLN A 132 -16.71 -10.90 -2.20
CA GLN A 132 -16.72 -9.43 -2.43
C GLN A 132 -16.41 -9.03 -3.88
N ASP A 133 -16.26 -9.99 -4.80
CA ASP A 133 -15.81 -9.76 -6.20
C ASP A 133 -14.55 -8.87 -6.27
N LEU A 134 -13.63 -9.07 -5.31
CA LEU A 134 -12.43 -8.26 -5.13
C LEU A 134 -11.17 -9.09 -5.39
N ASP A 135 -10.51 -8.82 -6.51
CA ASP A 135 -9.28 -9.47 -6.91
C ASP A 135 -8.07 -8.86 -6.17
N LEU A 136 -7.44 -9.64 -5.29
CA LEU A 136 -6.21 -9.22 -4.61
C LEU A 136 -4.97 -9.53 -5.46
N LEU A 137 -4.23 -8.49 -5.84
CA LEU A 137 -2.96 -8.58 -6.57
C LEU A 137 -1.79 -8.19 -5.68
N THR A 138 -0.88 -9.12 -5.46
CA THR A 138 0.40 -8.91 -4.79
C THR A 138 1.53 -9.31 -5.74
N PRO A 139 2.70 -8.65 -5.70
CA PRO A 139 3.88 -9.12 -6.39
C PRO A 139 4.16 -10.59 -6.09
N ALA A 140 4.55 -11.35 -7.13
CA ALA A 140 4.93 -12.75 -6.95
C ALA A 140 6.25 -12.82 -6.17
N ARG A 141 6.33 -13.76 -5.22
CA ARG A 141 7.57 -14.05 -4.50
C ARG A 141 8.45 -14.90 -5.41
N GLU A 142 9.72 -14.54 -5.58
CA GLU A 142 10.66 -15.38 -6.36
C GLU A 142 10.65 -16.82 -5.82
N GLY A 143 10.27 -17.78 -6.67
CA GLY A 143 10.19 -19.21 -6.35
C GLY A 143 8.78 -19.80 -6.27
N GLU A 144 7.71 -19.00 -6.25
CA GLU A 144 6.36 -19.49 -6.55
C GLU A 144 6.17 -19.45 -8.07
N GLY A 145 6.03 -20.64 -8.69
CA GLY A 145 6.12 -20.84 -10.13
C GLY A 145 5.25 -19.89 -10.96
N THR A 146 5.89 -18.91 -11.58
CA THR A 146 5.36 -18.23 -12.76
C THR A 146 5.41 -19.24 -13.91
N GLU A 147 4.25 -19.63 -14.42
CA GLU A 147 4.14 -20.36 -15.68
C GLU A 147 4.85 -19.52 -16.76
N ASN A 148 5.90 -20.08 -17.36
CA ASN A 148 6.71 -19.37 -18.35
C ASN A 148 5.80 -18.86 -19.48
N PRO A 149 5.92 -17.59 -19.92
CA PRO A 149 5.22 -17.15 -21.11
C PRO A 149 5.65 -18.02 -22.30
N PRO A 150 4.73 -18.37 -23.22
CA PRO A 150 5.07 -19.23 -24.36
C PRO A 150 6.16 -18.57 -25.19
N SER A 151 7.30 -19.25 -25.32
CA SER A 151 8.36 -18.88 -26.23
C SER A 151 7.84 -19.02 -27.67
N GLY A 152 7.47 -17.88 -28.26
CA GLY A 152 7.17 -17.77 -29.68
C GLY A 152 8.40 -18.16 -30.49
N ARG A 153 8.21 -19.11 -31.41
CA ARG A 153 9.14 -19.44 -32.50
C ARG A 153 9.06 -18.41 -33.61
#